data_AF-A0A0P8AB46-F1
#
_entry.id   AF-A0A0P8AB46-F1
#
_cell.length_a   1.000
_cell.length_b   1.000
_cell.length_c   1.000
_cell.angle_alpha   90.00
_cell.angle_beta   90.00
_cell.angle_gamma   90.00
#
_symmetry.space_group_name_H-M   'P 1'
#
loop_
_entity.id
_entity.type
_entity.pdbx_description
1 polymer ?
#
loop_
_entity_poly.entity_id
_entity_poly.type
_entity_poly.pdbx_seq_one_letter_code
_entity_poly.pdbx_strand_id
1 'polypeptide(L)' 'MKIISSRRPVALAVGLFLLIVFAVDQGVSAPPNPFTAPPILALGSGETAGGAHCAAPAVR' A
#
# COMPACT_ATOMS: atom_id res chain seq x y z
N MET A 1 21.93 -39.87 1.17
CA MET A 1 21.75 -38.47 1.60
C MET A 1 20.88 -37.75 0.57
N LYS A 2 19.60 -37.49 0.84
CA LYS A 2 18.70 -36.82 -0.13
C LYS A 2 18.84 -35.31 0.08
N ILE A 3 19.40 -34.60 -0.90
CA ILE A 3 19.60 -33.15 -0.81
C ILE A 3 18.22 -32.49 -0.80
N ILE A 4 17.78 -32.02 0.35
CA ILE A 4 16.56 -31.22 0.49
C ILE A 4 16.86 -29.87 -0.16
N SER A 5 16.21 -29.59 -1.29
CA SER A 5 16.33 -28.30 -1.98
C SER A 5 15.76 -27.20 -1.08
N SER A 6 16.62 -26.31 -0.57
CA SER A 6 16.24 -25.19 0.32
C SER A 6 15.27 -24.20 -0.34
N ARG A 7 15.20 -24.18 -1.67
CA ARG A 7 14.33 -23.28 -2.43
C ARG A 7 12.85 -23.47 -2.10
N ARG A 8 12.40 -24.72 -1.93
CA ARG A 8 10.99 -25.05 -1.66
C ARG A 8 10.52 -24.57 -0.27
N PRO A 9 11.19 -24.91 0.85
CA PRO A 9 10.78 -24.41 2.15
C PRO A 9 10.91 -22.89 2.25
N VAL A 10 11.93 -22.29 1.63
CA VAL A 10 12.08 -20.82 1.60
C VAL A 10 10.93 -20.16 0.84
N ALA A 11 10.56 -20.67 -0.34
CA ALA A 11 9.44 -20.13 -1.10
C ALA A 11 8.11 -20.23 -0.33
N LEU A 12 7.88 -21.36 0.36
CA LEU A 12 6.69 -21.52 1.21
C LEU A 12 6.71 -20.56 2.40
N ALA A 13 7.85 -20.37 3.06
CA ALA A 13 7.98 -19.44 4.17
C ALA A 13 7.71 -17.99 3.72
N VAL A 14 8.26 -17.56 2.58
CA VAL A 14 8.01 -16.23 2.02
C VAL A 14 6.54 -16.06 1.63
N GLY A 15 5.95 -17.04 0.95
CA GLY A 15 4.53 -17.00 0.58
C GLY A 15 3.62 -16.89 1.79
N LEU A 16 3.87 -17.70 2.83
CA LEU A 16 3.12 -17.64 4.09
C LEU A 16 3.28 -16.30 4.78
N PHE A 17 4.50 -15.77 4.84
CA PHE A 17 4.78 -14.46 5.42
C PHE A 17 3.99 -13.34 4.72
N LEU A 18 3.99 -13.32 3.38
CA LEU A 18 3.23 -12.32 2.62
C LEU A 18 1.73 -12.44 2.86
N LEU A 19 1.18 -13.66 2.90
CA LEU A 19 -0.24 -13.86 3.22
C LEU A 19 -0.61 -13.32 4.59
N ILE A 20 0.25 -13.51 5.59
CA ILE A 20 0.04 -12.97 6.94
C ILE A 20 0.05 -11.44 6.90
N VAL A 21 1.04 -10.84 6.24
CA VAL A 21 1.14 -9.37 6.11
C VAL A 21 -0.13 -8.80 5.47
N PHE A 22 -0.61 -9.39 4.37
CA PHE A 22 -1.84 -8.93 3.72
C PHE A 22 -3.08 -9.12 4.61
N ALA A 23 -3.19 -10.25 5.30
CA ALA A 23 -4.33 -10.48 6.20
C ALA A 23 -4.37 -9.44 7.34
N VAL A 24 -3.20 -9.08 7.89
CA VAL A 24 -3.08 -8.05 8.92
C VAL A 24 -3.38 -6.66 8.34
N ASP A 25 -2.81 -6.32 7.18
CA ASP A 25 -3.06 -5.04 6.51
C ASP A 25 -4.55 -4.82 6.24
N GLN A 26 -5.23 -5.81 5.68
CA GLN A 26 -6.67 -5.74 5.41
C GLN A 26 -7.53 -5.64 6.68
N GLY A 27 -7.05 -6.15 7.81
CA GLY A 27 -7.78 -6.10 9.09
C GLY A 27 -7.57 -4.81 9.88
N VAL A 28 -6.45 -4.11 9.66
CA VAL A 28 -6.06 -2.92 10.43
C VAL A 28 -6.17 -1.64 9.62
N SER A 29 -5.92 -1.69 8.31
CA SER A 29 -5.88 -0.50 7.45
C SER A 29 -7.29 -0.04 7.06
N ALA A 30 -7.51 1.27 7.12
CA ALA A 30 -8.69 1.88 6.52
C ALA A 30 -8.57 1.87 4.99
N PRO A 31 -9.68 1.83 4.24
CA PRO A 31 -9.65 2.00 2.79
C PRO A 31 -8.87 3.27 2.42
N PRO A 32 -8.00 3.22 1.38
CA PRO A 32 -7.27 4.40 0.95
C PRO A 32 -8.24 5.54 0.62
N ASN A 33 -8.07 6.69 1.28
CA ASN A 33 -8.85 7.88 0.99
C ASN A 33 -8.17 8.65 -0.16
N PRO A 34 -8.76 8.68 -1.37
CA PRO A 34 -8.15 9.34 -2.52
C PRO A 34 -8.07 10.87 -2.38
N PHE A 35 -8.81 11.47 -1.44
CA PHE A 35 -8.79 12.91 -1.19
C PHE A 35 -7.67 13.35 -0.25
N THR A 36 -7.09 12.42 0.50
CA THR A 36 -5.93 12.67 1.37
C THR A 36 -4.66 11.98 0.86
N ALA A 37 -4.79 11.10 -0.13
CA ALA A 37 -3.65 10.43 -0.75
C ALA A 37 -2.85 11.45 -1.58
N PRO A 38 -1.51 11.50 -1.45
CA PRO A 38 -0.69 12.27 -2.36
C PRO A 38 -0.92 11.83 -3.82
N PRO A 39 -0.91 12.76 -4.78
CA PRO A 39 -1.07 12.41 -6.19
C PRO A 39 0.05 11.46 -6.64
N ILE A 40 -0.31 10.40 -7.38
CA ILE A 40 0.64 9.42 -7.94
C ILE A 40 1.69 10.12 -8.84
N LEU A 41 1.29 11.24 -9.45
CA LEU A 41 2.15 12.11 -10.25
C LEU A 41 2.09 13.54 -9.71
N ALA A 42 3.16 13.99 -9.05
CA ALA A 42 3.31 15.37 -8.63
C ALA A 42 4.00 16.16 -9.75
N LEU A 43 3.23 16.70 -10.69
CA LEU A 43 3.76 17.50 -11.82
C LEU A 43 4.34 18.88 -11.43
N GLY A 44 4.62 19.10 -10.14
CA GLY A 44 5.43 20.23 -9.66
C GLY A 44 4.65 21.51 -9.39
N SER A 45 4.34 21.71 -8.11
CA SER A 45 4.23 23.00 -7.41
C SER A 45 4.25 22.76 -5.89
N GLY A 46 3.90 21.54 -5.45
CA GLY A 46 3.76 21.20 -4.03
C GLY A 46 2.52 21.82 -3.39
N GLU A 47 1.67 22.48 -4.18
CA GLU A 47 0.43 23.07 -3.72
C GLU A 47 -0.60 21.97 -3.45
N THR A 48 -1.20 22.01 -2.26
CA THR A 48 -2.39 21.22 -1.93
C THR A 48 -3.57 21.73 -2.76
N ALA A 49 -4.65 20.95 -2.90
CA ALA A 49 -5.86 21.43 -3.55
C ALA A 49 -6.43 22.66 -2.80
N GLY A 50 -6.11 23.88 -3.26
CA GLY A 50 -6.77 25.11 -2.80
C GLY A 50 -8.26 25.05 -3.17
N GLY A 51 -9.14 25.63 -2.34
CA GLY A 51 -10.61 25.52 -2.41
C GLY A 51 -11.31 26.09 -3.65
N ALA A 52 -10.76 25.88 -4.84
CA ALA A 52 -11.38 26.13 -6.12
C ALA A 52 -12.62 25.25 -6.32
N HIS A 53 -13.52 25.68 -7.20
CA HIS A 53 -14.80 25.00 -7.45
C HIS A 53 -14.66 23.56 -7.97
N CYS A 54 -13.51 23.21 -8.57
CA CYS A 54 -13.21 21.86 -9.04
C CYS A 54 -12.31 21.07 -8.07
N ALA A 55 -11.89 21.67 -6.96
CA ALA A 55 -11.05 20.99 -5.98
C ALA A 55 -11.92 20.14 -5.04
N ALA A 56 -11.45 18.93 -4.74
CA ALA A 56 -12.02 18.13 -3.68
C ALA A 56 -11.89 18.87 -2.33
N PRO A 57 -12.85 18.72 -1.41
CA PRO A 57 -12.79 19.39 -0.11
C PRO A 57 -11.53 18.97 0.66
N ALA A 58 -10.73 19.96 1.06
CA ALA A 58 -9.55 19.73 1.89
C ALA A 58 -9.99 19.23 3.28
N VAL A 59 -9.62 17.99 3.62
CA VAL A 59 -9.76 17.46 4.98
C VAL A 59 -8.65 18.09 5.82
N ARG A 60 -9.03 18.90 6.81
CA ARG A 60 -8.14 19.33 7.89
C ARG A 60 -7.91 18.19 8.87
#